data_AF-A0A8T4ZGP1-F1
#
_entry.id   AF-A0A8T4ZGP1-F1
#
_cell.length_a   1.000
_cell.length_b   1.000
_cell.length_c   1.000
_cell.angle_alpha   90.00
_cell.angle_beta   90.00
_cell.angle_gamma   90.00
#
_symmetry.space_group_name_H-M   'P 1'
#
loop_
_entity.id
_entity.type
_entity.pdbx_description
1 polymer ?
#
loop_
_entity_poly.entity_id
_entity_poly.type
_entity_poly.pdbx_seq_one_letter_code
_entity_poly.pdbx_strand_id
1 'polypeptide(L)'
;GTNNLFNLAYEILAWKVHKALVRAKLEPYLGFLHSNQMAKLSLVCDFQELYRYLIDDFLIQYSQQINKKDFKMKTESVSHGKKGKREYLTDPKTKTLLDELNRLFEKKVEVKRIRNGEHQTLETLINEEALLFAKYLRGESKTWIPRLGVI
;
A
#
# COMPACT_ATOMS: atom_id res chain seq x y z
N GLY A 1 -12.41 13.50 7.87
CA GLY A 1 -12.27 13.09 6.46
C GLY A 1 -10.94 12.42 6.21
N THR A 2 -9.86 12.95 6.76
CA THR A 2 -8.48 12.49 6.53
C THR A 2 -8.27 11.00 6.80
N ASN A 3 -8.80 10.43 7.88
CA ASN A 3 -8.69 8.99 8.14
C ASN A 3 -9.21 8.11 6.98
N ASN A 4 -10.21 8.58 6.24
CA ASN A 4 -10.78 7.86 5.12
C ASN A 4 -9.85 7.86 3.89
N LEU A 5 -9.07 8.93 3.72
CA LEU A 5 -8.01 9.02 2.70
C LEU A 5 -6.94 7.97 2.96
N PHE A 6 -6.48 7.90 4.21
CA PHE A 6 -5.47 6.94 4.66
C PHE A 6 -5.94 5.52 4.43
N ASN A 7 -7.17 5.20 4.84
CA ASN A 7 -7.76 3.88 4.59
C ASN A 7 -7.77 3.53 3.10
N LEU A 8 -8.23 4.45 2.23
CA LEU A 8 -8.27 4.20 0.79
C LEU A 8 -6.88 3.96 0.19
N ALA A 9 -5.90 4.79 0.53
CA ALA A 9 -4.54 4.66 0.01
C ALA A 9 -3.84 3.39 0.53
N TYR A 10 -4.06 3.03 1.80
CA TYR A 10 -3.55 1.79 2.38
C TYR A 10 -4.19 0.55 1.74
N GLU A 11 -5.49 0.57 1.44
CA GLU A 11 -6.15 -0.52 0.70
C GLU A 11 -5.51 -0.71 -0.69
N ILE A 12 -5.17 0.38 -1.37
CA ILE A 12 -4.50 0.31 -2.68
C ILE A 12 -3.08 -0.24 -2.55
N LEU A 13 -2.32 0.21 -1.55
CA LEU A 13 -0.99 -0.36 -1.26
C LEU A 13 -1.10 -1.85 -0.94
N ALA A 14 -2.04 -2.24 -0.08
CA ALA A 14 -2.30 -3.62 0.27
C ALA A 14 -2.63 -4.46 -0.97
N TRP A 15 -3.43 -3.95 -1.91
CA TRP A 15 -3.73 -4.64 -3.16
C TRP A 15 -2.50 -4.83 -4.05
N LYS A 16 -1.64 -3.81 -4.17
CA LYS A 16 -0.37 -3.88 -4.91
C LYS A 16 0.57 -4.94 -4.30
N VAL A 17 0.69 -4.94 -2.98
CA VAL A 17 1.48 -5.92 -2.22
C VAL A 17 0.91 -7.33 -2.39
N HIS A 18 -0.40 -7.50 -2.24
CA HIS A 18 -1.07 -8.79 -2.41
C HIS A 18 -0.79 -9.36 -3.80
N LYS A 19 -0.91 -8.54 -4.85
CA LYS A 19 -0.59 -8.94 -6.22
C LYS A 19 0.88 -9.35 -6.38
N ALA A 20 1.82 -8.64 -5.74
CA ALA A 20 3.24 -8.98 -5.76
C ALA A 20 3.53 -10.33 -5.08
N LEU A 21 2.95 -10.57 -3.90
CA LEU A 21 3.10 -11.81 -3.15
C LEU A 21 2.53 -13.02 -3.91
N VAL A 22 1.31 -12.89 -4.46
CA VAL A 22 0.70 -13.95 -5.27
C VAL A 22 1.54 -14.26 -6.51
N ARG A 23 2.10 -13.24 -7.19
CA ARG A 23 3.01 -13.44 -8.34
C ARG A 23 4.31 -14.12 -7.94
N ALA A 24 4.78 -13.91 -6.72
CA ALA A 24 5.94 -14.59 -6.14
C ALA A 24 5.62 -16.02 -5.64
N LYS A 25 4.37 -16.47 -5.78
CA LYS A 25 3.85 -17.76 -5.28
C LYS A 25 3.94 -17.89 -3.76
N LEU A 26 3.74 -16.78 -3.05
CA LEU A 26 3.65 -16.75 -1.60
C LEU A 26 2.19 -16.81 -1.14
N GLU A 27 1.95 -17.42 0.01
CA GLU A 27 0.63 -17.54 0.64
C GLU A 27 0.30 -16.25 1.43
N PRO A 28 -0.63 -15.38 0.95
CA PRO A 28 -0.85 -14.07 1.55
C PRO A 28 -1.42 -14.07 2.98
N TYR A 29 -2.01 -15.18 3.43
CA TYR A 29 -2.59 -15.30 4.77
C TYR A 29 -1.57 -15.67 5.86
N LEU A 30 -0.37 -16.13 5.48
CA LEU A 30 0.68 -16.60 6.41
C LEU A 30 1.69 -15.50 6.74
N GLY A 31 1.35 -14.66 7.72
CA GLY A 31 2.22 -13.62 8.24
C GLY A 31 3.19 -14.13 9.32
N PHE A 32 4.21 -13.32 9.56
CA PHE A 32 5.26 -13.49 10.56
C PHE A 32 5.14 -12.46 11.69
N LEU A 33 4.77 -11.21 11.39
CA LEU A 33 4.67 -10.12 12.39
C LEU A 33 3.23 -9.94 12.87
N HIS A 34 2.28 -9.84 11.95
CA HIS A 34 0.87 -9.75 12.29
C HIS A 34 0.30 -11.12 12.67
N SER A 35 -0.54 -11.14 13.71
CA SER A 35 -1.21 -12.36 14.17
C SER A 35 -1.96 -13.06 13.03
N ASN A 36 -1.70 -14.35 12.85
CA ASN A 36 -2.40 -15.22 11.90
C ASN A 36 -3.84 -15.47 12.38
N GLN A 37 -4.74 -14.57 12.01
CA GLN A 37 -6.18 -14.73 12.22
C GLN A 37 -6.82 -15.30 10.95
N MET A 38 -7.85 -16.14 11.11
CA MET A 38 -8.65 -16.63 9.99
C MET A 38 -9.12 -15.47 9.11
N ALA A 39 -8.94 -15.60 7.79
CA ALA A 39 -9.28 -14.61 6.75
C ALA A 39 -8.50 -13.28 6.78
N LYS A 40 -7.50 -13.11 7.66
CA LYS A 40 -6.61 -11.94 7.63
C LYS A 40 -5.44 -12.20 6.69
N LEU A 41 -5.24 -11.29 5.73
CA LEU A 41 -4.10 -11.26 4.82
C LEU A 41 -2.81 -10.84 5.56
N SER A 42 -2.39 -11.65 6.54
CA SER A 42 -1.37 -11.26 7.52
C SER A 42 -0.01 -10.99 6.86
N LEU A 43 0.37 -11.74 5.82
CA LEU A 43 1.61 -11.48 5.08
C LEU A 43 1.53 -10.19 4.27
N VAL A 44 0.35 -9.85 3.73
CA VAL A 44 0.13 -8.57 3.04
C VAL A 44 0.33 -7.42 4.03
N CYS A 45 -0.21 -7.54 5.24
CA CYS A 45 -0.01 -6.54 6.30
C CYS A 45 1.48 -6.39 6.63
N ASP A 46 2.21 -7.51 6.82
CA ASP A 46 3.65 -7.47 7.11
C ASP A 46 4.45 -6.76 6.01
N PHE A 47 4.21 -7.11 4.75
CA PHE A 47 4.92 -6.52 3.62
C PHE A 47 4.51 -5.06 3.36
N GLN A 48 3.27 -4.70 3.66
CA GLN A 48 2.78 -3.32 3.54
C GLN A 48 3.58 -2.37 4.44
N GLU A 49 3.98 -2.81 5.64
CA GLU A 49 4.74 -1.96 6.58
C GLU A 49 6.08 -1.47 6.00
N LEU A 50 6.68 -2.22 5.05
CA LEU A 50 7.90 -1.79 4.35
C LEU A 50 7.72 -0.51 3.52
N TYR A 51 6.50 -0.20 3.08
CA TYR A 51 6.21 0.91 2.17
C TYR A 51 5.23 1.93 2.76
N ARG A 52 4.73 1.67 3.98
CA ARG A 52 3.71 2.50 4.62
C ARG A 52 4.14 3.96 4.77
N TYR A 53 5.39 4.19 5.15
CA TYR A 53 5.94 5.53 5.34
C TYR A 53 5.88 6.39 4.06
N LEU A 54 5.97 5.78 2.88
CA LEU A 54 5.88 6.47 1.59
C LEU A 54 4.46 6.96 1.31
N ILE A 55 3.47 6.14 1.66
CA ILE A 55 2.06 6.50 1.57
C ILE A 55 1.74 7.58 2.60
N ASP A 56 2.29 7.48 3.80
CA ASP A 56 2.09 8.49 4.85
C ASP A 56 2.63 9.85 4.43
N ASP A 57 3.87 9.92 3.92
CA ASP A 57 4.47 11.15 3.43
C ASP A 57 3.64 11.76 2.28
N PHE A 58 3.27 10.94 1.30
CA PHE A 58 2.40 11.36 0.20
C PHE A 58 1.06 11.93 0.70
N LEU A 59 0.40 11.24 1.63
CA LEU A 59 -0.89 11.67 2.16
C LEU A 59 -0.79 12.91 3.03
N ILE A 60 0.29 13.07 3.80
CA ILE A 60 0.54 14.29 4.58
C ILE A 60 0.64 15.48 3.63
N GLN A 61 1.43 15.37 2.55
CA GLN A 61 1.54 16.42 1.54
C GLN A 61 0.22 16.68 0.81
N TYR A 62 -0.50 15.63 0.40
CA TYR A 62 -1.80 15.75 -0.24
C TYR A 62 -2.84 16.42 0.69
N SER A 63 -2.81 16.08 1.98
CA SER A 63 -3.75 16.62 2.97
C SER A 63 -3.61 18.13 3.19
N GLN A 64 -2.45 18.70 2.88
CA GLN A 64 -2.23 20.16 2.92
C GLN A 64 -2.89 20.88 1.75
N GLN A 65 -3.19 20.18 0.65
CA GLN A 65 -3.78 20.74 -0.57
C GLN A 65 -5.31 20.67 -0.62
N ILE A 66 -5.92 19.88 0.27
CA ILE A 66 -7.37 19.67 0.32
C ILE A 66 -8.05 20.61 1.33
N ASN A 67 -9.26 21.07 0.99
CA ASN A 67 -10.04 21.97 1.82
C ASN A 67 -11.35 21.33 2.26
N LYS A 68 -12.04 21.90 3.26
CA LYS A 68 -13.34 21.41 3.73
C LYS A 68 -14.39 21.26 2.62
N LYS A 69 -14.34 22.13 1.59
CA LYS A 69 -15.24 22.09 0.42
C LYS A 69 -15.06 20.83 -0.45
N ASP A 70 -13.92 20.18 -0.35
CA ASP A 70 -13.58 18.99 -1.15
C ASP A 70 -14.18 17.71 -0.55
N PHE A 71 -14.81 17.83 0.61
CA PHE A 71 -15.46 16.74 1.33
C PHE A 71 -16.98 16.82 1.25
N LYS A 72 -17.61 15.64 1.15
CA LYS A 72 -19.05 15.44 1.25
C LYS A 72 -19.38 14.62 2.49
N MET A 73 -20.44 15.02 3.18
CA MET A 73 -20.99 14.25 4.29
C MET A 73 -22.00 13.24 3.75
N LYS A 74 -21.83 11.97 4.11
CA LYS A 74 -22.82 10.92 3.89
C LYS A 74 -23.30 10.40 5.23
N THR A 75 -24.61 10.22 5.34
CA THR A 75 -25.22 9.55 6.49
C THR A 75 -25.27 8.07 6.20
N GLU A 76 -24.61 7.27 7.02
CA GLU A 76 -24.54 5.82 6.85
C GLU A 76 -25.04 5.12 8.11
N SER A 77 -25.65 3.96 7.94
CA SER A 77 -26.01 3.09 9.04
C SER A 77 -24.73 2.49 9.62
N VAL A 78 -24.44 2.83 10.87
CA VAL A 78 -23.37 2.22 11.66
C VAL A 78 -23.93 1.03 12.45
N SER A 79 -23.02 0.29 13.10
CA SER A 79 -23.34 -0.88 13.91
C SER A 79 -24.49 -0.60 14.91
N HIS A 80 -25.35 -1.58 15.13
CA HIS A 80 -26.55 -1.49 15.99
C HIS A 80 -27.63 -0.51 15.50
N GLY A 81 -27.76 -0.31 14.18
CA GLY A 81 -28.87 0.46 13.58
C GLY A 81 -28.81 1.97 13.82
N LYS A 82 -27.72 2.49 14.40
CA LYS A 82 -27.51 3.93 14.58
C LYS A 82 -27.13 4.54 13.24
N LYS A 83 -27.51 5.80 12.99
CA LYS A 83 -27.08 6.56 11.80
C LYS A 83 -25.91 7.47 12.18
N GLY A 84 -24.76 7.25 11.56
CA GLY A 84 -23.56 8.07 11.72
C GLY A 84 -23.32 8.95 10.51
N LYS A 85 -22.84 10.18 10.72
CA LYS A 85 -22.38 11.03 9.62
C LYS A 85 -20.90 10.78 9.39
N ARG A 86 -20.52 10.39 8.17
CA ARG A 86 -19.14 10.17 7.75
C ARG A 86 -18.75 11.13 6.64
N GLU A 87 -17.49 11.55 6.67
CA GLU A 87 -16.93 12.49 5.72
C GLU A 87 -16.12 11.73 4.66
N TYR A 88 -16.44 11.98 3.40
CA TYR A 88 -15.82 11.36 2.22
C TYR A 88 -15.27 12.44 1.30
N LEU A 89 -14.22 12.14 0.53
CA LEU A 89 -13.89 13.01 -0.59
C LEU A 89 -15.01 13.04 -1.63
N THR A 90 -15.15 14.17 -2.30
CA THR A 90 -15.95 14.28 -3.51
C THR A 90 -15.37 13.38 -4.61
N ASP A 91 -16.22 12.88 -5.51
CA ASP A 91 -15.80 11.91 -6.52
C ASP A 91 -14.68 12.45 -7.44
N PRO A 92 -14.67 13.73 -7.87
CA PRO A 92 -13.57 14.30 -8.62
C PRO A 92 -12.25 14.30 -7.86
N LYS A 93 -12.27 14.64 -6.56
CA LYS A 93 -11.07 14.67 -5.72
C LYS A 93 -10.57 13.28 -5.39
N THR A 94 -11.47 12.31 -5.18
CA THR A 94 -11.10 10.90 -5.07
C THR A 94 -10.36 10.45 -6.32
N LYS A 95 -10.84 10.79 -7.52
CA LYS A 95 -10.14 10.46 -8.77
C LYS A 95 -8.75 11.09 -8.84
N THR A 96 -8.62 12.38 -8.50
CA THR A 96 -7.32 13.06 -8.44
C THR A 96 -6.35 12.38 -7.47
N LEU A 97 -6.81 12.03 -6.26
CA LEU A 97 -6.01 11.29 -5.29
C LEU A 97 -5.50 9.96 -5.86
N LEU A 98 -6.38 9.20 -6.52
CA LEU A 98 -6.02 7.92 -7.14
C LEU A 98 -5.00 8.09 -8.27
N ASP A 99 -5.17 9.12 -9.12
CA ASP A 99 -4.24 9.41 -10.21
C ASP A 99 -2.85 9.79 -9.68
N GLU A 100 -2.78 10.62 -8.63
CA GLU A 100 -1.52 11.00 -7.98
C GLU A 100 -0.86 9.83 -7.24
N LEU A 101 -1.66 8.99 -6.56
CA LEU A 101 -1.16 7.79 -5.90
C LEU A 101 -0.59 6.79 -6.93
N ASN A 102 -1.22 6.64 -8.09
CA ASN A 102 -0.67 5.81 -9.17
C ASN A 102 0.66 6.37 -9.68
N ARG A 103 0.79 7.70 -9.80
CA ARG A 103 2.07 8.33 -10.17
C ARG A 103 3.16 8.07 -9.13
N LEU A 104 2.83 8.01 -7.84
CA LEU A 104 3.78 7.62 -6.79
C LEU A 104 4.33 6.21 -7.04
N PHE A 105 3.47 5.25 -7.39
CA PHE A 105 3.88 3.89 -7.71
C PHE A 105 4.73 3.79 -9.00
N GLU A 106 4.54 4.72 -9.93
CA GLU A 106 5.32 4.85 -11.16
C GLU A 106 6.62 5.65 -10.98
N LYS A 107 6.79 6.35 -9.85
CA LYS A 107 8.00 7.13 -9.56
C LYS A 107 9.23 6.22 -9.52
N LYS A 108 10.30 6.67 -10.16
CA LYS A 108 11.59 5.97 -10.17
C LYS A 108 12.21 6.05 -8.78
N VAL A 109 12.77 4.94 -8.32
CA VAL A 109 13.50 4.85 -7.05
C VAL A 109 14.99 4.69 -7.31
N GLU A 110 15.82 5.11 -6.36
CA GLU A 110 17.29 4.98 -6.42
C GLU A 110 17.78 3.56 -6.08
N VAL A 111 16.98 2.54 -6.43
CA VAL A 111 17.33 1.14 -6.24
C VAL A 111 17.44 0.49 -7.61
N LYS A 112 18.60 -0.10 -7.91
CA LYS A 112 18.81 -0.82 -9.17
C LYS A 112 17.97 -2.09 -9.25
N ARG A 113 17.54 -2.46 -10.47
CA ARG A 113 16.88 -3.75 -10.70
C ARG A 113 17.86 -4.90 -10.47
N ILE A 114 17.33 -6.06 -10.09
CA ILE A 114 18.15 -7.27 -9.88
C ILE A 114 18.49 -7.93 -11.22
N ARG A 115 17.54 -7.94 -12.17
CA ARG A 115 17.71 -8.62 -13.45
C ARG A 115 18.34 -7.71 -14.50
N ASN A 116 17.51 -6.89 -15.15
CA ASN A 116 17.93 -6.03 -16.26
C ASN A 116 17.37 -4.62 -16.07
N GLY A 117 18.25 -3.62 -16.19
CA GLY A 117 17.93 -2.20 -16.22
C GLY A 117 18.53 -1.42 -15.05
N GLU A 118 18.93 -0.17 -15.33
CA GLU A 118 19.51 0.73 -14.33
C GLU A 118 18.45 1.35 -13.40
N HIS A 119 17.17 1.31 -13.79
CA HIS A 119 16.09 1.99 -13.08
C HIS A 119 14.90 1.08 -12.85
N GLN A 120 14.21 1.32 -11.74
CA GLN A 120 12.92 0.70 -11.46
C GLN A 120 11.94 1.69 -10.83
N THR A 121 10.66 1.39 -10.96
CA THR A 121 9.59 2.13 -10.27
C THR A 121 9.37 1.56 -8.88
N LEU A 122 8.70 2.32 -7.99
CA LEU A 122 8.29 1.82 -6.69
C LEU A 122 7.46 0.52 -6.81
N GLU A 123 6.52 0.44 -7.74
CA GLU A 123 5.76 -0.81 -7.97
C GLU A 123 6.65 -1.97 -8.41
N THR A 124 7.65 -1.72 -9.25
CA THR A 124 8.60 -2.78 -9.64
C THR A 124 9.41 -3.26 -8.43
N LEU A 125 9.85 -2.34 -7.57
CA LEU A 125 10.59 -2.65 -6.35
C LEU A 125 9.77 -3.57 -5.44
N ILE A 126 8.48 -3.25 -5.21
CA ILE A 126 7.56 -4.10 -4.44
C ILE A 126 7.50 -5.53 -5.01
N ASN A 127 7.41 -5.66 -6.34
CA ASN A 127 7.39 -6.96 -7.00
C ASN A 127 8.71 -7.72 -6.86
N GLU A 128 9.86 -7.05 -6.98
CA GLU A 128 11.18 -7.69 -6.81
C GLU A 128 11.41 -8.12 -5.35
N GLU A 129 11.00 -7.33 -4.37
CA GLU A 129 11.12 -7.69 -2.96
C GLU A 129 10.33 -8.93 -2.60
N ALA A 130 9.10 -9.06 -3.11
CA ALA A 130 8.30 -10.29 -2.93
C ALA A 130 9.02 -11.52 -3.51
N LEU A 131 9.68 -11.38 -4.67
CA LEU A 131 10.46 -12.46 -5.28
C LEU A 131 11.70 -12.81 -4.47
N LEU A 132 12.43 -11.82 -3.97
CA LEU A 132 13.61 -12.03 -3.12
C LEU A 132 13.24 -12.71 -1.80
N PHE A 133 12.14 -12.28 -1.19
CA PHE A 133 11.62 -12.90 0.01
C PHE A 133 11.24 -14.36 -0.23
N ALA A 134 10.57 -14.66 -1.35
CA ALA A 134 10.25 -16.04 -1.72
C ALA A 134 11.50 -16.92 -1.93
N LYS A 135 12.58 -16.37 -2.50
CA LYS A 135 13.86 -17.09 -2.63
C LYS A 135 14.48 -17.41 -1.27
N TYR A 136 14.41 -16.47 -0.34
CA TYR A 136 14.88 -16.68 1.03
C TYR A 136 14.08 -17.79 1.74
N LEU A 137 12.75 -17.77 1.65
CA LEU A 137 11.91 -18.82 2.24
C LEU A 137 12.15 -20.21 1.63
N ARG A 138 12.58 -20.29 0.36
CA ARG A 138 12.97 -21.55 -0.30
C ARG A 138 14.41 -21.97 -0.03
N GLY A 139 15.18 -21.20 0.73
CA GLY A 139 16.60 -21.48 1.01
C GLY A 139 17.54 -21.22 -0.18
N GLU A 140 17.07 -20.57 -1.25
CA GLU A 140 17.91 -20.16 -2.39
C GLU A 140 18.82 -18.98 -2.06
N SER A 141 18.46 -18.19 -1.03
CA SER A 141 19.26 -17.11 -0.47
C SER A 141 19.43 -17.31 1.03
N LYS A 142 20.63 -17.03 1.56
CA LYS A 142 20.91 -17.12 3.01
C LYS A 142 20.21 -16.03 3.82
N THR A 143 19.99 -14.87 3.21
CA THR A 143 19.43 -13.69 3.88
C THR A 143 18.46 -12.97 2.96
N TRP A 144 17.49 -12.29 3.55
CA TRP A 144 16.68 -11.28 2.90
C TRP A 144 16.74 -10.00 3.72
N ILE A 145 17.20 -8.92 3.09
CA ILE A 145 17.23 -7.58 3.66
C ILE A 145 16.39 -6.72 2.71
N PRO A 146 15.24 -6.17 3.17
CA PRO A 146 14.39 -5.34 2.32
C PRO A 146 15.17 -4.18 1.73
N ARG A 147 15.14 -4.03 0.41
CA ARG A 147 15.72 -2.86 -0.26
C ARG A 147 14.74 -1.70 -0.17
N LEU A 148 14.89 -0.88 0.86
CA LEU A 148 14.11 0.35 1.00
C LEU A 148 14.67 1.40 0.03
N GLY A 149 13.83 1.89 -0.88
CA GLY A 149 14.20 2.98 -1.78
C GLY A 149 13.99 4.33 -1.13
N VAL A 150 14.98 5.21 -1.21
CA VAL A 150 14.73 6.66 -1.11
C VAL A 150 14.08 7.09 -2.43
N ILE A 151 13.00 7.85 -2.36
CA ILE A 151 12.27 8.36 -3.53
C ILE A 151 12.54 9.85 -3.73
#